data_AF-A0A6N7YD70-F1
#
_entry.id   AF-A0A6N7YD70-F1
#
_cell.length_a   1.000
_cell.length_b   1.000
_cell.length_c   1.000
_cell.angle_alpha   90.00
_cell.angle_beta   90.00
_cell.angle_gamma   90.00
#
_symmetry.space_group_name_H-M   'P 1'
#
loop_
_entity.id
_entity.type
_entity.pdbx_description
1 polymer ?
#
loop_
_entity_poly.entity_id
_entity_poly.type
_entity_poly.pdbx_seq_one_letter_code
_entity_poly.pdbx_strand_id
1 'polypeptide(L)'
;MQELLTYVEELTFKTSMFGYDKDEVDIQLDKICDEAEAIILAKEKEIEELKKESKTALGIAAAATGKTMEELEKDTKEDIVDAEEDKEEQETEAEAAEESAPETAYKTADTPEAVTSADEAQDEIEAAKAQLAAAQKKIEALEAQIKEEKAKTAAALARAQEAQTAAEEAKAPETTDQAYERYMKNADLLCKQLSDLEGRQNAILDEARAQAEREREQARQDAADIIGEARKTAERLLKDAQENKDNAIEEAKKIHEDSLRKVEEEKKQCDELAAQKTAMVNSLKKLTEDTARLMEKMQG
;
A
#
# COMPACT_ATOMS: atom_id res chain seq x y z
N MET A 1 -23.88 17.10 -2.18
CA MET A 1 -24.60 17.36 -0.93
C MET A 1 -24.33 18.76 -0.35
N GLN A 2 -23.08 19.22 -0.21
CA GLN A 2 -22.81 20.61 0.18
C GLN A 2 -23.54 21.62 -0.74
N GLU A 3 -23.49 21.41 -2.05
CA GLU A 3 -24.20 22.25 -3.03
C GLU A 3 -25.73 22.27 -2.83
N LEU A 4 -26.33 21.12 -2.48
CA LEU A 4 -27.77 20.99 -2.18
C LEU A 4 -28.16 21.73 -0.89
N LEU A 5 -27.32 21.64 0.15
CA LEU A 5 -27.49 22.40 1.39
C LEU A 5 -27.40 23.91 1.14
N THR A 6 -26.44 24.35 0.31
CA THR A 6 -26.33 25.75 -0.11
C THR A 6 -27.55 26.19 -0.89
N TYR A 7 -28.10 25.35 -1.77
CA TYR A 7 -29.29 25.66 -2.56
C TYR A 7 -30.54 25.81 -1.67
N VAL A 8 -30.71 24.95 -0.66
CA VAL A 8 -31.81 25.06 0.32
C VAL A 8 -31.66 26.29 1.23
N GLU A 9 -30.43 26.63 1.63
CA GLU A 9 -30.14 27.87 2.37
C GLU A 9 -30.48 29.10 1.50
N GLU A 10 -30.12 29.10 0.21
CA GLU A 10 -30.47 30.17 -0.75
C GLU A 10 -31.97 30.30 -1.00
N LEU A 11 -32.70 29.19 -1.10
CA LEU A 11 -34.17 29.20 -1.19
C LEU A 11 -34.77 29.86 0.03
N THR A 12 -34.42 29.34 1.22
CA THR A 12 -34.95 29.81 2.50
C THR A 12 -34.69 31.32 2.66
N PHE A 13 -33.52 31.77 2.20
CA PHE A 13 -33.12 33.17 2.17
C PHE A 13 -33.96 34.02 1.21
N LYS A 14 -34.10 33.63 -0.07
CA LYS A 14 -34.93 34.36 -1.05
C LYS A 14 -36.38 34.47 -0.61
N THR A 15 -36.90 33.37 -0.07
CA THR A 15 -38.26 33.22 0.44
C THR A 15 -38.54 34.19 1.59
N SER A 16 -37.57 34.36 2.48
CA SER A 16 -37.62 35.33 3.60
C SER A 16 -37.49 36.79 3.14
N MET A 17 -36.68 37.05 2.10
CA MET A 17 -36.26 38.40 1.71
C MET A 17 -37.15 39.10 0.67
N PHE A 18 -37.62 38.40 -0.36
CA PHE A 18 -38.25 39.04 -1.55
C PHE A 18 -39.76 38.84 -1.66
N GLY A 19 -40.37 38.09 -0.73
CA GLY A 19 -41.77 37.70 -0.82
C GLY A 19 -41.96 36.37 -1.55
N TYR A 20 -43.05 35.72 -1.22
CA TYR A 20 -43.31 34.32 -1.55
C TYR A 20 -43.99 34.18 -2.92
N ASP A 21 -43.22 33.86 -3.97
CA ASP A 21 -43.80 33.30 -5.20
C ASP A 21 -43.87 31.77 -5.04
N LYS A 22 -45.06 31.29 -4.70
CA LYS A 22 -45.30 29.89 -4.33
C LYS A 22 -44.87 28.94 -5.44
N ASP A 23 -45.18 29.30 -6.67
CA ASP A 23 -44.92 28.45 -7.83
C ASP A 23 -43.40 28.32 -8.08
N GLU A 24 -42.61 29.39 -7.89
CA GLU A 24 -41.15 29.36 -8.06
C GLU A 24 -40.44 28.57 -6.96
N VAL A 25 -40.90 28.70 -5.70
CA VAL A 25 -40.33 27.96 -4.57
C VAL A 25 -40.66 26.47 -4.65
N ASP A 26 -41.89 26.12 -5.03
CA ASP A 26 -42.32 24.73 -5.22
C ASP A 26 -41.50 24.07 -6.37
N ILE A 27 -41.26 24.77 -7.49
CA ILE A 27 -40.41 24.28 -8.60
C ILE A 27 -38.96 24.04 -8.16
N GLN A 28 -38.40 24.94 -7.35
CA GLN A 28 -37.02 24.79 -6.88
C GLN A 28 -36.88 23.66 -5.84
N LEU A 29 -37.89 23.44 -5.01
CA LEU A 29 -37.97 22.30 -4.09
C LEU A 29 -38.07 20.97 -4.85
N ASP A 30 -38.92 20.90 -5.88
CA ASP A 30 -39.03 19.71 -6.74
C ASP A 30 -37.67 19.39 -7.39
N LYS A 31 -36.95 20.40 -7.87
CA LYS A 31 -35.62 20.21 -8.46
C LYS A 31 -34.58 19.71 -7.45
N ILE A 32 -34.60 20.21 -6.21
CA ILE A 32 -33.75 19.74 -5.12
C ILE A 32 -34.07 18.28 -4.77
N CYS A 33 -35.35 17.92 -4.76
CA CYS A 33 -35.79 16.55 -4.55
C CYS A 33 -35.30 15.62 -5.67
N ASP A 34 -35.47 16.00 -6.93
CA ASP A 34 -35.02 15.22 -8.09
C ASP A 34 -33.50 15.01 -8.09
N GLU A 35 -32.72 16.04 -7.78
CA GLU A 35 -31.25 15.96 -7.72
C GLU A 35 -30.78 15.09 -6.54
N ALA A 36 -31.41 15.22 -5.38
CA ALA A 36 -31.13 14.36 -4.22
C ALA A 36 -31.49 12.89 -4.49
N GLU A 37 -32.62 12.63 -5.14
CA GLU A 37 -33.06 11.28 -5.51
C GLU A 37 -32.09 10.65 -6.52
N ALA A 38 -31.60 11.42 -7.50
CA ALA A 38 -30.59 10.95 -8.45
C ALA A 38 -29.27 10.55 -7.79
N ILE A 39 -28.80 11.31 -6.79
CA ILE A 39 -27.57 11.00 -6.02
C ILE A 39 -27.76 9.73 -5.19
N ILE A 40 -28.90 9.60 -4.52
CA ILE A 40 -29.23 8.40 -3.73
C ILE A 40 -29.31 7.18 -4.66
N LEU A 41 -30.01 7.28 -5.79
CA LEU A 41 -30.12 6.21 -6.79
C LEU A 41 -28.76 5.77 -7.33
N ALA A 42 -27.85 6.72 -7.60
CA ALA A 42 -26.50 6.40 -8.06
C ALA A 42 -25.71 5.60 -7.02
N LYS A 43 -25.78 5.99 -5.73
CA LYS A 43 -25.11 5.27 -4.64
C LYS A 43 -25.76 3.90 -4.37
N GLU A 44 -27.09 3.80 -4.45
CA GLU A 44 -27.80 2.52 -4.31
C GLU A 44 -27.43 1.55 -5.44
N LYS A 45 -27.23 2.06 -6.66
CA LYS A 45 -26.75 1.26 -7.80
C LYS A 45 -25.31 0.77 -7.62
N GLU A 46 -24.40 1.60 -7.09
CA GLU A 46 -23.02 1.20 -6.78
C GLU A 46 -23.00 0.06 -5.74
N ILE A 47 -23.85 0.13 -4.71
CA ILE A 47 -24.02 -0.95 -3.73
C ILE A 47 -24.56 -2.23 -4.39
N GLU A 48 -25.52 -2.12 -5.31
CA GLU A 48 -26.08 -3.29 -6.00
C GLU A 48 -25.02 -4.01 -6.86
N GLU A 49 -24.15 -3.25 -7.53
CA GLU A 49 -23.01 -3.78 -8.28
C GLU A 49 -21.99 -4.46 -7.35
N LEU A 50 -21.59 -3.81 -6.26
CA LEU A 50 -20.69 -4.40 -5.25
C LEU A 50 -21.26 -5.67 -4.61
N LYS A 51 -22.58 -5.71 -4.37
CA LYS A 51 -23.27 -6.92 -3.86
C LYS A 51 -23.25 -8.05 -4.88
N LYS A 52 -23.38 -7.77 -6.18
CA LYS A 52 -23.27 -8.78 -7.25
C LYS A 52 -21.83 -9.31 -7.36
N GLU A 53 -20.83 -8.44 -7.28
CA GLU A 53 -19.42 -8.82 -7.30
C GLU A 53 -19.07 -9.68 -6.07
N SER A 54 -19.48 -9.25 -4.87
CA SER A 54 -19.31 -10.00 -3.62
C SER A 54 -19.98 -11.38 -3.68
N LYS A 55 -21.21 -11.46 -4.21
CA LYS A 55 -21.92 -12.74 -4.43
C LYS A 55 -21.19 -13.67 -5.41
N THR A 56 -20.55 -13.10 -6.42
CA THR A 56 -19.77 -13.87 -7.39
C THR A 56 -18.49 -14.42 -6.75
N ALA A 57 -17.78 -13.60 -5.97
CA ALA A 57 -16.60 -14.02 -5.21
C ALA A 57 -16.93 -15.10 -4.16
N LEU A 58 -18.05 -14.95 -3.45
CA LEU A 58 -18.60 -15.97 -2.54
C LEU A 58 -18.89 -17.29 -3.25
N GLY A 59 -19.46 -17.25 -4.45
CA GLY A 59 -19.75 -18.45 -5.25
C GLY A 59 -18.47 -19.21 -5.65
N ILE A 60 -17.40 -18.48 -5.98
CA ILE A 60 -16.09 -19.07 -6.30
C ILE A 60 -15.46 -19.67 -5.04
N ALA A 61 -15.47 -18.94 -3.92
CA ALA A 61 -14.94 -19.43 -2.65
C ALA A 61 -15.70 -20.67 -2.12
N ALA A 62 -17.03 -20.70 -2.27
CA ALA A 62 -17.86 -21.85 -1.91
C ALA A 62 -17.54 -23.09 -2.76
N ALA A 63 -17.36 -22.91 -4.08
CA ALA A 63 -17.00 -23.99 -4.99
C ALA A 63 -15.60 -24.56 -4.70
N ALA A 64 -14.66 -23.71 -4.26
CA ALA A 64 -13.29 -24.12 -3.94
C ALA A 64 -13.16 -24.78 -2.55
N THR A 65 -13.94 -24.34 -1.56
CA THR A 65 -13.86 -24.85 -0.17
C THR A 65 -14.86 -25.96 0.17
N GLY A 66 -15.85 -26.20 -0.68
CA GLY A 66 -16.95 -27.15 -0.41
C GLY A 66 -17.91 -26.70 0.70
N LYS A 67 -17.75 -25.49 1.23
CA LYS A 67 -18.63 -24.86 2.22
C LYS A 67 -19.85 -24.24 1.55
N THR A 68 -20.94 -24.07 2.31
CA THR A 68 -22.11 -23.35 1.82
C THR A 68 -21.86 -21.84 1.78
N MET A 69 -22.51 -21.14 0.85
CA MET A 69 -22.41 -19.68 0.73
C MET A 69 -22.80 -18.95 2.04
N GLU A 70 -23.73 -19.54 2.81
CA GLU A 70 -24.21 -19.03 4.10
C GLU A 70 -23.17 -19.18 5.22
N GLU A 71 -22.40 -20.27 5.23
CA GLU A 71 -21.28 -20.46 6.17
C GLU A 71 -20.13 -19.47 5.87
N LEU A 72 -19.81 -19.23 4.60
CA LEU A 72 -18.77 -18.27 4.24
C LEU A 72 -19.17 -16.82 4.52
N GLU A 73 -20.45 -16.46 4.37
CA GLU A 73 -20.95 -15.15 4.77
C GLU A 73 -20.89 -14.93 6.28
N LYS A 74 -21.08 -16.00 7.08
CA LYS A 74 -20.96 -15.93 8.53
C LYS A 74 -19.50 -15.87 8.98
N ASP A 75 -18.64 -16.74 8.43
CA ASP A 75 -17.20 -16.76 8.70
C ASP A 75 -16.56 -15.40 8.37
N THR A 76 -16.92 -14.77 7.24
CA THR A 76 -16.34 -13.46 6.86
C THR A 76 -16.83 -12.32 7.77
N LYS A 77 -18.05 -12.39 8.30
CA LYS A 77 -18.56 -11.41 9.26
C LYS A 77 -17.93 -11.58 10.65
N GLU A 78 -17.65 -12.82 11.06
CA GLU A 78 -16.90 -13.11 12.30
C GLU A 78 -15.44 -12.64 12.16
N ASP A 79 -14.76 -12.94 11.05
CA ASP A 79 -13.38 -12.48 10.77
C ASP A 79 -13.26 -10.93 10.72
N ILE A 80 -14.30 -10.21 10.27
CA ILE A 80 -14.33 -8.74 10.29
C ILE A 80 -14.39 -8.18 11.72
N VAL A 81 -15.14 -8.84 12.62
CA VAL A 81 -15.33 -8.42 14.02
C VAL A 81 -14.08 -8.72 14.83
N ASP A 82 -13.48 -9.90 14.64
CA ASP A 82 -12.23 -10.29 15.31
C ASP A 82 -11.06 -9.39 14.89
N ALA A 83 -11.00 -8.98 13.61
CA ALA A 83 -9.99 -8.02 13.11
C ALA A 83 -10.20 -6.57 13.57
N GLU A 84 -11.37 -6.21 14.12
CA GLU A 84 -11.61 -4.92 14.78
C GLU A 84 -11.33 -4.97 16.29
N GLU A 85 -11.54 -6.10 16.96
CA GLU A 85 -11.10 -6.31 18.35
C GLU A 85 -9.56 -6.41 18.46
N ASP A 86 -8.88 -7.08 17.52
CA ASP A 86 -7.40 -7.14 17.49
C ASP A 86 -6.74 -5.77 17.22
N LYS A 87 -7.49 -4.80 16.69
CA LYS A 87 -7.01 -3.42 16.49
C LYS A 87 -7.12 -2.54 17.74
N GLU A 88 -7.96 -2.90 18.72
CA GLU A 88 -8.01 -2.22 20.02
C GLU A 88 -7.00 -2.80 21.03
N GLU A 89 -6.47 -4.02 20.84
CA GLU A 89 -5.48 -4.64 21.74
C GLU A 89 -4.00 -4.52 21.29
N GLN A 90 -3.71 -4.03 20.07
CA GLN A 90 -2.33 -3.81 19.58
C GLN A 90 -1.81 -2.36 19.72
N GLU A 91 -2.25 -1.61 20.74
CA GLU A 91 -1.54 -0.40 21.21
C GLU A 91 -0.83 -0.61 22.56
N THR A 92 -0.41 -1.83 22.92
CA THR A 92 0.59 -2.02 23.98
C THR A 92 1.46 -3.25 23.72
N GLU A 93 2.77 -3.10 23.95
CA GLU A 93 3.81 -4.15 23.98
C GLU A 93 4.40 -4.59 22.63
N ALA A 94 5.08 -3.64 21.98
CA ALA A 94 6.33 -3.96 21.31
C ALA A 94 7.46 -4.02 22.35
N GLU A 95 7.84 -5.22 22.81
CA GLU A 95 9.25 -5.52 23.12
C GLU A 95 9.55 -7.03 23.22
N ALA A 96 10.65 -7.41 22.56
CA ALA A 96 11.53 -8.56 22.84
C ALA A 96 10.98 -10.00 22.71
N ALA A 97 11.49 -10.73 21.72
CA ALA A 97 12.40 -11.87 21.97
C ALA A 97 12.95 -12.45 20.67
N GLU A 98 14.28 -12.46 20.61
CA GLU A 98 15.14 -13.12 19.66
C GLU A 98 15.23 -14.63 19.95
N GLU A 99 15.67 -15.39 18.95
CA GLU A 99 16.47 -16.63 19.06
C GLU A 99 15.80 -18.02 18.87
N SER A 100 16.37 -18.74 17.88
CA SER A 100 16.78 -20.16 17.95
C SER A 100 15.97 -21.20 17.15
N ALA A 101 16.57 -21.60 16.03
CA ALA A 101 16.65 -23.00 15.55
C ALA A 101 18.09 -23.49 15.88
N PRO A 102 18.45 -24.81 15.94
CA PRO A 102 18.09 -25.84 14.94
C PRO A 102 18.08 -27.33 15.42
N GLU A 103 18.01 -28.25 14.44
CA GLU A 103 18.39 -29.70 14.43
C GLU A 103 17.37 -30.73 14.99
N THR A 104 17.10 -31.93 14.43
CA THR A 104 17.80 -32.83 13.47
C THR A 104 16.88 -33.95 12.89
N ALA A 105 17.08 -34.25 11.60
CA ALA A 105 17.38 -35.56 10.97
C ALA A 105 16.35 -36.70 10.62
N TYR A 106 16.57 -37.19 9.38
CA TYR A 106 16.40 -38.53 8.75
C TYR A 106 15.18 -38.88 7.85
N LYS A 107 15.42 -38.69 6.54
CA LYS A 107 15.15 -39.53 5.32
C LYS A 107 13.97 -40.52 5.30
N THR A 108 13.13 -40.41 4.26
CA THR A 108 12.93 -41.46 3.21
C THR A 108 12.23 -40.85 1.99
N ALA A 109 12.48 -41.47 0.82
CA ALA A 109 12.09 -41.03 -0.50
C ALA A 109 10.58 -41.22 -0.78
N ASP A 110 9.99 -40.26 -1.52
CA ASP A 110 9.14 -40.49 -2.70
C ASP A 110 8.69 -39.10 -3.21
N THR A 111 9.06 -38.75 -4.45
CA THR A 111 8.29 -37.78 -5.23
C THR A 111 7.20 -38.56 -5.96
N PRO A 112 5.97 -38.06 -5.94
CA PRO A 112 5.47 -37.52 -7.19
C PRO A 112 4.85 -36.14 -7.02
N GLU A 113 5.11 -35.29 -8.01
CA GLU A 113 4.49 -34.01 -8.29
C GLU A 113 2.95 -34.07 -8.09
N ALA A 114 2.45 -33.54 -6.96
CA ALA A 114 1.01 -33.30 -6.75
C ALA A 114 0.66 -32.35 -5.58
N VAL A 115 1.63 -31.70 -4.91
CA VAL A 115 1.36 -30.90 -3.70
C VAL A 115 1.40 -29.38 -3.94
N THR A 116 1.85 -28.92 -5.11
CA THR A 116 1.90 -27.47 -5.41
C THR A 116 0.56 -26.87 -5.83
N SER A 117 -0.48 -27.68 -6.06
CA SER A 117 -1.81 -27.20 -6.49
C SER A 117 -2.75 -26.86 -5.32
N ALA A 118 -2.49 -27.37 -4.12
CA ALA A 118 -3.37 -27.15 -2.97
C ALA A 118 -3.04 -25.86 -2.22
N ASP A 119 -1.75 -25.56 -2.04
CA ASP A 119 -1.29 -24.32 -1.40
C ASP A 119 -1.61 -23.10 -2.28
N GLU A 120 -1.37 -23.16 -3.59
CA GLU A 120 -1.76 -22.09 -4.54
C GLU A 120 -3.29 -21.85 -4.55
N ALA A 121 -4.09 -22.92 -4.47
CA ALA A 121 -5.55 -22.80 -4.39
C ALA A 121 -6.02 -22.23 -3.04
N GLN A 122 -5.27 -22.45 -1.96
CA GLN A 122 -5.59 -21.94 -0.63
C GLN A 122 -5.24 -20.46 -0.49
N ASP A 123 -4.12 -20.02 -1.07
CA ASP A 123 -3.74 -18.61 -1.19
C ASP A 123 -4.78 -17.82 -2.01
N GLU A 124 -5.30 -18.39 -3.10
CA GLU A 124 -6.37 -17.79 -3.90
C GLU A 124 -7.70 -17.65 -3.12
N ILE A 125 -8.01 -18.62 -2.26
CA ILE A 125 -9.20 -18.59 -1.38
C ILE A 125 -9.04 -17.52 -0.29
N GLU A 126 -7.87 -17.40 0.33
CA GLU A 126 -7.58 -16.40 1.35
C GLU A 126 -7.62 -14.99 0.77
N ALA A 127 -7.05 -14.80 -0.43
CA ALA A 127 -7.16 -13.54 -1.18
C ALA A 127 -8.61 -13.20 -1.53
N ALA A 128 -9.43 -14.18 -1.95
CA ALA A 128 -10.85 -13.97 -2.24
C ALA A 128 -11.65 -13.59 -0.99
N LYS A 129 -11.34 -14.18 0.18
CA LYS A 129 -11.95 -13.81 1.47
C LYS A 129 -11.57 -12.39 1.89
N ALA A 130 -10.31 -12.02 1.77
CA ALA A 130 -9.85 -10.66 2.09
C ALA A 130 -10.53 -9.61 1.20
N GLN A 131 -10.71 -9.91 -0.11
CA GLN A 131 -11.46 -9.05 -1.03
C GLN A 131 -12.94 -8.95 -0.64
N LEU A 132 -13.54 -10.05 -0.16
CA LEU A 132 -14.93 -10.05 0.30
C LEU A 132 -15.12 -9.19 1.56
N ALA A 133 -14.22 -9.32 2.53
CA ALA A 133 -14.23 -8.51 3.75
C ALA A 133 -14.08 -7.02 3.44
N ALA A 134 -13.16 -6.68 2.52
CA ALA A 134 -12.99 -5.30 2.05
C ALA A 134 -14.24 -4.76 1.33
N ALA A 135 -14.89 -5.59 0.50
CA ALA A 135 -16.13 -5.22 -0.17
C ALA A 135 -17.30 -5.02 0.82
N GLN A 136 -17.40 -5.85 1.86
CA GLN A 136 -18.41 -5.71 2.92
C GLN A 136 -18.22 -4.41 3.71
N LYS A 137 -17.00 -4.08 4.14
CA LYS A 137 -16.71 -2.80 4.80
C LYS A 137 -17.06 -1.60 3.91
N LYS A 138 -16.80 -1.69 2.59
CA LYS A 138 -17.16 -0.64 1.63
C LYS A 138 -18.68 -0.49 1.50
N ILE A 139 -19.43 -1.59 1.50
CA ILE A 139 -20.90 -1.57 1.46
C ILE A 139 -21.46 -0.92 2.74
N GLU A 140 -20.97 -1.30 3.92
CA GLU A 140 -21.41 -0.71 5.20
C GLU A 140 -21.12 0.79 5.28
N ALA A 141 -19.95 1.23 4.82
CA ALA A 141 -19.60 2.63 4.74
C ALA A 141 -20.53 3.41 3.77
N LEU A 142 -20.86 2.85 2.62
CA LEU A 142 -21.77 3.47 1.66
C LEU A 142 -23.23 3.51 2.18
N GLU A 143 -23.69 2.46 2.86
CA GLU A 143 -25.02 2.42 3.49
C GLU A 143 -25.14 3.46 4.62
N ALA A 144 -24.07 3.65 5.41
CA ALA A 144 -24.01 4.71 6.42
C ALA A 144 -24.08 6.12 5.79
N GLN A 145 -23.35 6.35 4.69
CA GLN A 145 -23.42 7.61 3.94
C GLN A 145 -24.81 7.87 3.37
N ILE A 146 -25.49 6.85 2.82
CA ILE A 146 -26.87 7.00 2.32
C ILE A 146 -27.83 7.38 3.44
N LYS A 147 -27.68 6.76 4.62
CA LYS A 147 -28.50 7.08 5.80
C LYS A 147 -28.29 8.51 6.26
N GLU A 148 -27.04 8.97 6.27
CA GLU A 148 -26.69 10.35 6.59
C GLU A 148 -27.22 11.33 5.53
N GLU A 149 -27.09 10.99 4.25
CA GLU A 149 -27.65 11.77 3.13
C GLU A 149 -29.16 11.94 3.23
N LYS A 150 -29.89 10.84 3.41
CA LYS A 150 -31.35 10.85 3.60
C LYS A 150 -31.78 11.70 4.81
N ALA A 151 -31.00 11.69 5.89
CA ALA A 151 -31.27 12.51 7.06
C ALA A 151 -31.05 14.01 6.79
N LYS A 152 -29.98 14.38 6.08
CA LYS A 152 -29.72 15.79 5.73
C LYS A 152 -30.75 16.33 4.74
N THR A 153 -31.18 15.54 3.76
CA THR A 153 -32.25 15.94 2.82
C THR A 153 -33.60 16.10 3.53
N ALA A 154 -33.94 15.20 4.46
CA ALA A 154 -35.17 15.32 5.24
C ALA A 154 -35.17 16.57 6.14
N ALA A 155 -34.04 16.87 6.79
CA ALA A 155 -33.90 18.07 7.62
C ALA A 155 -33.94 19.36 6.79
N ALA A 156 -33.37 19.34 5.58
CA ALA A 156 -33.40 20.46 4.65
C ALA A 156 -34.84 20.74 4.15
N LEU A 157 -35.58 19.70 3.79
CA LEU A 157 -36.98 19.80 3.38
C LEU A 157 -37.88 20.33 4.50
N ALA A 158 -37.71 19.84 5.73
CA ALA A 158 -38.49 20.32 6.87
C ALA A 158 -38.31 21.83 7.12
N ARG A 159 -37.07 22.33 7.04
CA ARG A 159 -36.76 23.76 7.19
C ARG A 159 -37.35 24.61 6.07
N ALA A 160 -37.30 24.12 4.83
CA ALA A 160 -37.88 24.82 3.68
C ALA A 160 -39.41 24.93 3.79
N GLN A 161 -40.07 23.85 4.23
CA GLN A 161 -41.52 23.83 4.47
C GLN A 161 -41.93 24.76 5.63
N GLU A 162 -41.18 24.76 6.74
CA GLU A 162 -41.42 25.70 7.86
C GLU A 162 -41.31 27.16 7.41
N ALA A 163 -40.30 27.49 6.60
CA ALA A 163 -40.12 28.82 6.03
C ALA A 163 -41.26 29.21 5.06
N GLN A 164 -41.77 28.26 4.27
CA GLN A 164 -42.94 28.44 3.41
C GLN A 164 -44.20 28.76 4.22
N THR A 165 -44.49 27.99 5.27
CA THR A 165 -45.64 28.25 6.14
C THR A 165 -45.55 29.59 6.87
N ALA A 166 -44.38 29.96 7.38
CA ALA A 166 -44.17 31.24 8.05
C ALA A 166 -44.35 32.45 7.10
N ALA A 167 -43.98 32.28 5.82
CA ALA A 167 -44.16 33.30 4.80
C ALA A 167 -45.63 33.43 4.33
N GLU A 168 -46.40 32.33 4.32
CA GLU A 168 -47.84 32.36 4.02
C GLU A 168 -48.66 33.04 5.13
N GLU A 169 -48.32 32.82 6.41
CA GLU A 169 -48.99 33.45 7.55
C GLU A 169 -48.76 34.97 7.63
N ALA A 170 -47.70 35.49 7.02
CA ALA A 170 -47.36 36.92 7.02
C ALA A 170 -48.20 37.77 6.04
N LYS A 171 -49.14 37.20 5.26
CA LYS A 171 -49.95 37.91 4.23
C LYS A 171 -51.05 38.87 4.76
N ALA A 172 -50.96 39.35 6.00
CA ALA A 172 -51.86 40.42 6.47
C ALA A 172 -51.54 41.75 5.75
N PRO A 173 -52.53 42.63 5.49
CA PRO A 173 -52.29 43.89 4.81
C PRO A 173 -51.34 44.78 5.63
N GLU A 174 -50.07 44.86 5.21
CA GLU A 174 -49.03 45.64 5.85
C GLU A 174 -49.32 47.15 5.70
N THR A 175 -49.19 47.89 6.80
CA THR A 175 -49.09 49.35 6.72
C THR A 175 -47.70 49.75 6.24
N THR A 176 -47.54 50.96 5.67
CA THR A 176 -46.26 51.44 5.11
C THR A 176 -45.11 51.40 6.12
N ASP A 177 -45.41 51.62 7.41
CA ASP A 177 -44.42 51.57 8.50
C ASP A 177 -43.98 50.14 8.82
N GLN A 178 -44.88 49.16 8.72
CA GLN A 178 -44.56 47.74 8.95
C GLN A 178 -43.66 47.17 7.85
N ALA A 179 -43.89 47.59 6.60
CA ALA A 179 -43.02 47.22 5.48
C ALA A 179 -41.59 47.75 5.70
N TYR A 180 -41.43 48.99 6.16
CA TYR A 180 -40.12 49.59 6.44
C TYR A 180 -39.36 48.88 7.58
N GLU A 181 -40.04 48.55 8.67
CA GLU A 181 -39.43 47.78 9.76
C GLU A 181 -38.99 46.38 9.30
N ARG A 182 -39.77 45.76 8.41
CA ARG A 182 -39.45 44.44 7.85
C ARG A 182 -38.23 44.51 6.94
N TYR A 183 -38.10 45.55 6.10
CA TYR A 183 -36.90 45.77 5.29
C TYR A 183 -35.64 45.97 6.14
N MET A 184 -35.73 46.75 7.23
CA MET A 184 -34.61 46.95 8.15
C MET A 184 -34.17 45.63 8.80
N LYS A 185 -35.12 44.83 9.31
CA LYS A 185 -34.83 43.51 9.89
C LYS A 185 -34.24 42.54 8.87
N ASN A 186 -34.73 42.55 7.64
CA ASN A 186 -34.19 41.72 6.56
C ASN A 186 -32.77 42.15 6.17
N ALA A 187 -32.47 43.45 6.17
CA ALA A 187 -31.13 43.95 5.90
C ALA A 187 -30.14 43.55 7.01
N ASP A 188 -30.52 43.66 8.28
CA ASP A 188 -29.70 43.22 9.42
C ASP A 188 -29.47 41.70 9.39
N LEU A 189 -30.49 40.93 9.01
CA LEU A 189 -30.38 39.48 8.85
C LEU A 189 -29.39 39.13 7.74
N LEU A 190 -29.45 39.85 6.60
CA LEU A 190 -28.49 39.68 5.50
C LEU A 190 -27.05 39.86 5.94
N CYS A 191 -26.78 40.95 6.66
CA CYS A 191 -25.43 41.26 7.12
C CYS A 191 -24.87 40.16 8.01
N LYS A 192 -25.69 39.63 8.93
CA LYS A 192 -25.29 38.49 9.79
C LYS A 192 -25.01 37.23 8.97
N GLN A 193 -25.90 36.90 8.03
CA GLN A 193 -25.73 35.71 7.20
C GLN A 193 -24.50 35.81 6.30
N LEU A 194 -24.20 36.99 5.75
CA LEU A 194 -22.97 37.22 5.00
C LEU A 194 -21.73 37.04 5.88
N SER A 195 -21.72 37.57 7.10
CA SER A 195 -20.61 37.35 8.05
C SER A 195 -20.45 35.88 8.44
N ASP A 196 -21.55 35.16 8.64
CA ASP A 196 -21.51 33.72 8.94
C ASP A 196 -20.97 32.91 7.75
N LEU A 197 -21.36 33.27 6.52
CA LEU A 197 -20.86 32.64 5.29
C LEU A 197 -19.37 32.91 5.07
N GLU A 198 -18.92 34.14 5.29
CA GLU A 198 -17.50 34.50 5.25
C GLU A 198 -16.70 33.70 6.30
N GLY A 199 -17.24 33.58 7.52
CA GLY A 199 -16.66 32.75 8.58
C GLY A 199 -16.53 31.28 8.17
N ARG A 200 -17.58 30.70 7.59
CA ARG A 200 -17.57 29.31 7.08
C ARG A 200 -16.58 29.12 5.94
N GLN A 201 -16.52 30.05 4.98
CA GLN A 201 -15.53 29.99 3.89
C GLN A 201 -14.10 30.01 4.42
N ASN A 202 -13.80 30.88 5.38
CA ASN A 202 -12.47 30.94 5.99
C ASN A 202 -12.13 29.63 6.72
N ALA A 203 -13.07 29.05 7.46
CA ALA A 203 -12.88 27.76 8.13
C ALA A 203 -12.58 26.61 7.14
N ILE A 204 -13.32 26.55 6.03
CA ILE A 204 -13.09 25.55 4.97
C ILE A 204 -11.70 25.73 4.33
N LEU A 205 -11.30 26.98 4.06
CA LEU A 205 -9.98 27.26 3.50
C LEU A 205 -8.85 26.86 4.45
N ASP A 206 -9.01 27.10 5.76
CA ASP A 206 -8.02 26.72 6.76
C ASP A 206 -7.94 25.20 6.94
N GLU A 207 -9.08 24.50 6.91
CA GLU A 207 -9.12 23.04 6.95
C GLU A 207 -8.47 22.43 5.71
N ALA A 208 -8.76 22.94 4.52
CA ALA A 208 -8.14 22.50 3.27
C ALA A 208 -6.61 22.73 3.27
N ARG A 209 -6.14 23.85 3.82
CA ARG A 209 -4.71 24.13 4.00
C ARG A 209 -4.07 23.16 4.96
N ALA A 210 -4.68 22.92 6.12
CA ALA A 210 -4.18 21.98 7.12
C ALA A 210 -4.10 20.55 6.56
N GLN A 211 -5.11 20.14 5.79
CA GLN A 211 -5.13 18.83 5.15
C GLN A 211 -4.02 18.69 4.10
N ALA A 212 -3.86 19.69 3.24
CA ALA A 212 -2.78 19.70 2.24
C ALA A 212 -1.39 19.68 2.88
N GLU A 213 -1.23 20.28 4.07
CA GLU A 213 0.02 20.23 4.83
C GLU A 213 0.28 18.85 5.44
N ARG A 214 -0.74 18.21 6.01
CA ARG A 214 -0.63 16.83 6.53
C ARG A 214 -0.26 15.84 5.43
N GLU A 215 -0.94 15.90 4.29
CA GLU A 215 -0.65 15.01 3.15
C GLU A 215 0.76 15.22 2.60
N ARG A 216 1.24 16.46 2.57
CA ARG A 216 2.62 16.77 2.19
C ARG A 216 3.63 16.24 3.18
N GLU A 217 3.38 16.38 4.48
CA GLU A 217 4.31 15.89 5.50
C GLU A 217 4.36 14.36 5.50
N GLN A 218 3.21 13.69 5.33
CA GLN A 218 3.15 12.24 5.18
C GLN A 218 3.92 11.76 3.94
N ALA A 219 3.67 12.35 2.77
CA ALA A 219 4.41 12.02 1.55
C ALA A 219 5.92 12.26 1.68
N ARG A 220 6.32 13.25 2.50
CA ARG A 220 7.74 13.52 2.80
C ARG A 220 8.35 12.46 3.71
N GLN A 221 7.62 11.98 4.71
CA GLN A 221 8.06 10.91 5.60
C GLN A 221 8.20 9.60 4.83
N ASP A 222 7.19 9.22 4.04
CA ASP A 222 7.23 8.01 3.20
C ASP A 222 8.43 8.04 2.25
N ALA A 223 8.69 9.19 1.62
CA ALA A 223 9.85 9.36 0.75
C ALA A 223 11.18 9.23 1.51
N ALA A 224 11.25 9.74 2.74
CA ALA A 224 12.45 9.63 3.57
C ALA A 224 12.72 8.18 3.98
N ASP A 225 11.68 7.41 4.31
CA ASP A 225 11.78 6.00 4.67
C ASP A 225 12.26 5.15 3.49
N ILE A 226 11.65 5.33 2.32
CA ILE A 226 12.06 4.64 1.08
C ILE A 226 13.54 4.96 0.75
N ILE A 227 13.95 6.22 0.86
CA ILE A 227 15.35 6.61 0.62
C ILE A 227 16.26 5.98 1.68
N GLY A 228 15.83 5.91 2.94
CA GLY A 228 16.55 5.28 4.03
C GLY A 228 16.79 3.79 3.79
N GLU A 229 15.77 3.06 3.37
CA GLU A 229 15.86 1.63 3.02
C GLU A 229 16.74 1.38 1.79
N ALA A 230 16.56 2.19 0.75
CA ALA A 230 17.39 2.11 -0.45
C ALA A 230 18.87 2.33 -0.10
N ARG A 231 19.16 3.27 0.80
CA ARG A 231 20.52 3.53 1.28
C ARG A 231 21.08 2.35 2.07
N LYS A 232 20.33 1.77 3.00
CA LYS A 232 20.75 0.57 3.75
C LYS A 232 21.08 -0.59 2.81
N THR A 233 20.24 -0.79 1.80
CA THR A 233 20.45 -1.83 0.77
C THR A 233 21.71 -1.57 -0.05
N ALA A 234 21.92 -0.32 -0.49
CA ALA A 234 23.13 0.06 -1.21
C ALA A 234 24.41 -0.12 -0.36
N GLU A 235 24.36 0.25 0.93
CA GLU A 235 25.47 0.07 1.86
C GLU A 235 25.82 -1.41 2.04
N ARG A 236 24.82 -2.30 2.18
CA ARG A 236 25.04 -3.74 2.24
C ARG A 236 25.68 -4.27 0.96
N LEU A 237 25.16 -3.91 -0.21
CA LEU A 237 25.73 -4.36 -1.50
C LEU A 237 27.18 -3.90 -1.69
N LEU A 238 27.52 -2.69 -1.25
CA LEU A 238 28.89 -2.20 -1.28
C LEU A 238 29.81 -3.01 -0.36
N LYS A 239 29.33 -3.36 0.83
CA LYS A 239 30.08 -4.19 1.77
C LYS A 239 30.31 -5.59 1.20
N ASP A 240 29.26 -6.23 0.69
CA ASP A 240 29.34 -7.57 0.08
C ASP A 240 30.30 -7.56 -1.13
N ALA A 241 30.29 -6.50 -1.94
CA ALA A 241 31.22 -6.34 -3.06
C ALA A 241 32.68 -6.14 -2.61
N GLN A 242 32.90 -5.40 -1.51
CA GLN A 242 34.22 -5.23 -0.92
C GLN A 242 34.76 -6.54 -0.36
N GLU A 243 33.97 -7.27 0.42
CA GLU A 243 34.34 -8.57 0.98
C GLU A 243 34.67 -9.58 -0.13
N ASN A 244 33.86 -9.63 -1.20
CA ASN A 244 34.13 -10.50 -2.35
C ASN A 244 35.43 -10.14 -3.07
N LYS A 245 35.73 -8.85 -3.22
CA LYS A 245 36.98 -8.40 -3.83
C LYS A 245 38.18 -8.81 -2.98
N ASP A 246 38.10 -8.65 -1.66
CA ASP A 246 39.18 -9.00 -0.74
C ASP A 246 39.42 -10.51 -0.74
N ASN A 247 38.36 -11.32 -0.72
CA ASN A 247 38.44 -12.78 -0.85
C ASN A 247 39.12 -13.20 -2.17
N ALA A 248 38.72 -12.60 -3.29
CA ALA A 248 39.33 -12.90 -4.60
C ALA A 248 40.82 -12.53 -4.65
N ILE A 249 41.22 -11.43 -3.98
CA ILE A 249 42.63 -11.03 -3.87
C ILE A 249 43.41 -12.04 -3.02
N GLU A 250 42.86 -12.51 -1.90
CA GLU A 250 43.51 -13.52 -1.07
C GLU A 250 43.67 -14.85 -1.80
N GLU A 251 42.63 -15.32 -2.50
CA GLU A 251 42.72 -16.54 -3.31
C GLU A 251 43.79 -16.41 -4.41
N ALA A 252 43.82 -15.27 -5.11
CA ALA A 252 44.82 -15.02 -6.15
C ALA A 252 46.25 -15.02 -5.58
N LYS A 253 46.46 -14.45 -4.38
CA LYS A 253 47.76 -14.49 -3.69
C LYS A 253 48.15 -15.92 -3.35
N LYS A 254 47.23 -16.72 -2.81
CA LYS A 254 47.49 -18.13 -2.47
C LYS A 254 47.89 -18.94 -3.69
N ILE A 255 47.16 -18.80 -4.80
CA ILE A 255 47.49 -19.47 -6.08
C ILE A 255 48.87 -19.03 -6.58
N HIS A 256 49.19 -17.74 -6.45
CA HIS A 256 50.49 -17.21 -6.87
C HIS A 256 51.64 -17.79 -6.02
N GLU A 257 51.48 -17.82 -4.70
CA GLU A 257 52.47 -18.41 -3.79
C GLU A 257 52.70 -19.90 -4.06
N ASP A 258 51.62 -20.67 -4.25
CA ASP A 258 51.71 -22.10 -4.57
C ASP A 258 52.39 -22.32 -5.93
N SER A 259 52.09 -21.49 -6.93
CA SER A 259 52.76 -21.53 -8.23
C SER A 259 54.25 -21.21 -8.11
N LEU A 260 54.61 -20.24 -7.26
CA LEU A 260 56.00 -19.86 -7.03
C LEU A 260 56.80 -20.99 -6.36
N ARG A 261 56.22 -21.66 -5.34
CA ARG A 261 56.82 -22.86 -4.75
C ARG A 261 57.07 -23.96 -5.78
N LYS A 262 56.10 -24.22 -6.66
CA LYS A 262 56.24 -25.23 -7.71
C LYS A 262 57.36 -24.89 -8.69
N VAL A 263 57.48 -23.62 -9.10
CA VAL A 263 58.58 -23.16 -9.96
C VAL A 263 59.94 -23.31 -9.26
N GLU A 264 60.02 -23.02 -7.97
CA GLU A 264 61.25 -23.22 -7.19
C GLU A 264 61.64 -24.70 -7.09
N GLU A 265 60.68 -25.61 -6.92
CA GLU A 265 60.91 -27.06 -6.93
C GLU A 265 61.37 -27.56 -8.30
N GLU A 266 60.71 -27.14 -9.38
CA GLU A 266 61.12 -27.47 -10.76
C GLU A 266 62.52 -26.96 -11.08
N LYS A 267 62.88 -25.77 -10.59
CA LYS A 267 64.24 -25.23 -10.72
C LYS A 267 65.28 -26.09 -9.99
N LYS A 268 65.00 -26.51 -8.75
CA LYS A 268 65.88 -27.43 -8.00
C LYS A 268 66.09 -28.74 -8.76
N GLN A 269 65.01 -29.32 -9.30
CA GLN A 269 65.10 -30.53 -10.13
C GLN A 269 65.95 -30.32 -11.39
N CYS A 270 65.79 -29.18 -12.07
CA CYS A 270 66.62 -28.83 -13.24
C CYS A 270 68.10 -28.70 -12.87
N ASP A 271 68.42 -28.05 -11.75
CA ASP A 271 69.79 -27.88 -11.27
C ASP A 271 70.42 -29.25 -10.91
N GLU A 272 69.67 -30.15 -10.27
CA GLU A 272 70.10 -31.52 -9.99
C GLU A 272 70.35 -32.33 -11.27
N LEU A 273 69.46 -32.27 -12.25
CA LEU A 273 69.63 -32.90 -13.57
C LEU A 273 70.86 -32.36 -14.30
N ALA A 274 71.09 -31.05 -14.24
CA ALA A 274 72.28 -30.42 -14.83
C ALA A 274 73.58 -30.91 -14.15
N ALA A 275 73.57 -31.07 -12.82
CA ALA A 275 74.68 -31.63 -12.07
C ALA A 275 74.94 -33.11 -12.45
N GLN A 276 73.88 -33.94 -12.52
CA GLN A 276 73.99 -35.34 -12.96
C GLN A 276 74.54 -35.46 -14.38
N LYS A 277 74.03 -34.64 -15.31
CA LYS A 277 74.53 -34.59 -16.70
C LYS A 277 76.01 -34.25 -16.73
N THR A 278 76.43 -33.26 -15.94
CA THR A 278 77.84 -32.85 -15.84
C THR A 278 78.72 -34.00 -15.31
N ALA A 279 78.27 -34.70 -14.27
CA ALA A 279 78.98 -35.85 -13.70
C ALA A 279 79.08 -37.02 -14.71
N MET A 280 78.02 -37.31 -15.47
CA MET A 280 78.02 -38.33 -16.50
C MET A 280 78.97 -37.98 -17.65
N VAL A 281 78.95 -36.73 -18.13
CA VAL A 281 79.87 -36.25 -19.17
C VAL A 281 81.33 -36.40 -18.73
N ASN A 282 81.65 -36.02 -17.48
CA ASN A 282 83.00 -36.20 -16.94
C ASN A 282 83.40 -37.67 -16.86
N SER A 283 82.47 -38.56 -16.49
CA SER A 283 82.71 -40.01 -16.43
C SER A 283 82.96 -40.61 -17.83
N LEU A 284 82.17 -40.20 -18.82
CA LEU A 284 82.36 -40.60 -20.22
C LEU A 284 83.69 -40.10 -20.79
N LYS A 285 84.06 -38.86 -20.47
CA LYS A 285 85.36 -38.29 -20.85
C LYS A 285 86.51 -39.14 -20.29
N LYS A 286 86.44 -39.49 -19.00
CA LYS A 286 87.43 -40.37 -18.35
C LYS A 286 87.48 -41.75 -19.01
N LEU A 287 86.33 -42.37 -19.29
CA LEU A 287 86.27 -43.67 -19.99
C LEU A 287 86.92 -43.58 -21.39
N THR A 288 86.68 -42.48 -22.10
CA THR A 288 87.26 -42.23 -23.42
C THR A 288 88.79 -42.11 -23.32
N GLU A 289 89.30 -41.37 -22.34
CA GLU A 289 90.73 -41.23 -22.05
C GLU A 289 91.38 -42.58 -21.68
N ASP A 290 90.73 -43.37 -20.81
CA ASP A 290 91.22 -44.69 -20.41
C ASP A 290 91.21 -45.69 -21.59
N THR A 291 90.19 -45.64 -22.45
CA THR A 291 90.11 -46.44 -23.68
C THR A 291 91.22 -46.08 -24.66
N ALA A 292 91.49 -44.78 -24.84
CA ALA A 292 92.59 -44.31 -25.68
C ALA A 292 93.95 -44.83 -25.18
N ARG A 293 94.21 -44.76 -23.86
CA ARG A 293 95.44 -45.33 -23.26
C ARG A 293 95.56 -46.85 -23.44
N LEU A 294 94.44 -47.57 -23.34
CA LEU A 294 94.42 -49.02 -23.59
C LEU A 294 94.76 -49.34 -25.04
N MET A 295 94.18 -48.63 -26.00
CA MET A 295 94.50 -48.80 -27.42
C MET A 295 95.98 -48.48 -27.72
N GLU A 296 96.53 -47.43 -27.11
CA GLU A 296 97.95 -47.09 -27.23
C GLU A 296 98.86 -48.21 -26.71
N LYS A 297 98.47 -48.89 -25.62
CA LYS A 297 99.19 -50.06 -25.09
C LYS A 297 99.08 -51.33 -25.94
N MET A 298 98.06 -51.47 -26.78
CA MET A 298 97.89 -52.66 -27.64
C MET A 298 98.56 -52.50 -29.01
N GLN A 299 98.91 -51.28 -29.41
CA GLN A 299 99.53 -50.98 -30.71
C GLN A 299 101.07 -50.87 -30.67
N GLY A 300 101.66 -50.89 -29.46
CA GLY A 300 103.11 -51.00 -29.24
C GLY A 300 103.48 -52.37 -28.66
#